data_AF-A0A834L2E0-F1
#
_entry.id   AF-A0A834L2E0-F1
#
_cell.length_a   1.000
_cell.length_b   1.000
_cell.length_c   1.000
_cell.angle_alpha   90.00
_cell.angle_beta   90.00
_cell.angle_gamma   90.00
#
_symmetry.space_group_name_H-M   'P 1'
#
loop_
_entity.id
_entity.type
_entity.pdbx_description
1 polymer ?
#
loop_
_entity_poly.entity_id
_entity_poly.type
_entity_poly.pdbx_seq_one_letter_code
_entity_poly.pdbx_strand_id
1 'polypeptide(L)'
;MCEQTDNQNRLQHYMAKFAEQNFADFVFRWYMEKGKRGKLLSQPAAQHQQLASFLKSHQHLSWIHNIHVHDYQSAFGTLYSQATAETRYFVKKKTLLALSKLTALASDLPNDQINKQVDEIVEQERFLLHQETLPRQLLEEKQQNPDTMPLLNAHSLIQLYICDDNRRANEYDFKKALDLLQYIEEEDAVDIEALKCEIFGKALKRDDWSTADGNDDPLEAAKDSIFVKILLKLMQEGVPLQTYLPDVKELLDLDELSGLKTKPYFEFVLRANYEHYLQAQM
;
A
#
# COMPACT_ATOMS: atom_id res chain seq x y z
N MET A 1 46.30 -9.80 7.29
CA MET A 1 47.13 -10.91 7.80
C MET A 1 46.32 -12.02 8.47
N CYS A 2 45.58 -11.82 9.57
CA CYS A 2 44.85 -12.92 10.23
C CYS A 2 43.73 -13.54 9.37
N GLU A 3 42.98 -12.73 8.62
CA GLU A 3 41.95 -13.21 7.68
C GLU A 3 42.53 -13.75 6.36
N GLN A 4 43.77 -13.39 6.01
CA GLN A 4 44.50 -13.96 4.86
C GLN A 4 45.09 -15.35 5.17
N THR A 5 45.16 -15.72 6.45
CA THR A 5 45.64 -17.01 6.95
C THR A 5 44.53 -17.83 7.62
N ASP A 6 43.27 -17.41 7.47
CA ASP A 6 42.03 -18.01 8.00
C ASP A 6 42.08 -18.38 9.51
N ASN A 7 42.89 -17.67 10.28
CA ASN A 7 43.09 -17.95 11.70
C ASN A 7 42.05 -17.21 12.57
N GLN A 8 40.81 -17.72 12.53
CA GLN A 8 39.66 -17.24 13.33
C GLN A 8 39.97 -17.19 14.84
N ASN A 9 40.62 -18.23 15.38
CA ASN A 9 40.96 -18.32 16.81
C ASN A 9 41.91 -17.19 17.25
N ARG A 10 42.86 -16.83 16.39
CA ARG A 10 43.81 -15.75 16.68
C ARG A 10 43.14 -14.38 16.61
N LEU A 11 42.19 -14.21 15.69
CA LEU A 11 41.36 -13.01 15.60
C LEU A 11 40.51 -12.82 16.86
N GLN A 12 39.83 -13.88 17.31
CA GLN A 12 39.03 -13.87 18.54
C GLN A 12 39.89 -13.56 19.77
N HIS A 13 41.08 -14.14 19.86
CA HIS A 13 42.02 -13.83 20.95
C HIS A 13 42.44 -12.35 20.95
N TYR A 14 42.69 -11.75 19.78
CA TYR A 14 42.99 -10.31 19.70
C TYR A 14 41.76 -9.43 20.01
N MET A 15 40.56 -9.85 19.61
CA MET A 15 39.32 -9.14 19.96
C MET A 15 39.06 -9.15 21.47
N ALA A 16 39.33 -10.28 22.16
CA ALA A 16 39.24 -10.35 23.61
C ALA A 16 40.36 -9.55 24.30
N LYS A 17 41.61 -9.65 23.81
CA LYS A 17 42.77 -8.98 24.43
C LYS A 17 42.74 -7.46 24.29
N PHE A 18 42.19 -6.94 23.18
CA PHE A 18 42.08 -5.50 22.91
C PHE A 18 40.62 -5.00 22.98
N ALA A 19 39.78 -5.68 23.77
CA ALA A 19 38.38 -5.30 23.94
C ALA A 19 38.22 -3.85 24.44
N GLU A 20 39.10 -3.40 25.35
CA GLU A 20 39.11 -2.02 25.89
C GLU A 20 39.51 -0.95 24.86
N GLN A 21 40.12 -1.34 23.73
CA GLN A 21 40.53 -0.42 22.65
C GLN A 21 39.54 -0.39 21.49
N ASN A 22 38.33 -0.96 21.66
CA ASN A 22 37.33 -1.09 20.59
C ASN A 22 37.88 -1.76 19.32
N PHE A 23 38.81 -2.72 19.46
CA PHE A 23 39.38 -3.44 18.32
C PHE A 23 38.31 -4.18 17.49
N ALA A 24 37.22 -4.59 18.14
CA ALA A 24 36.06 -5.20 17.48
C ALA A 24 35.42 -4.26 16.45
N ASP A 25 35.31 -2.95 16.72
CA ASP A 25 34.74 -1.98 15.78
C ASP A 25 35.59 -1.85 14.51
N PHE A 26 36.91 -1.90 14.63
CA PHE A 26 37.81 -1.86 13.48
C PHE A 26 37.61 -3.10 12.58
N VAL A 27 37.47 -4.26 13.19
CA VAL A 27 37.20 -5.52 12.49
C VAL A 27 35.82 -5.48 11.81
N PHE A 28 34.80 -4.95 12.47
CA PHE A 28 33.45 -4.81 11.90
C PHE A 28 33.41 -3.83 10.73
N ARG A 29 34.07 -2.67 10.84
CA ARG A 29 34.23 -1.72 9.72
C ARG A 29 34.94 -2.36 8.53
N TRP A 30 36.02 -3.09 8.80
CA TRP A 30 36.76 -3.77 7.74
C TRP A 30 35.93 -4.85 7.04
N TYR A 31 35.14 -5.64 7.78
CA TYR A 31 34.23 -6.62 7.19
C TYR A 31 33.14 -5.97 6.34
N MET A 32 32.65 -4.79 6.75
CA MET A 32 31.71 -3.99 5.98
C MET A 32 32.35 -3.47 4.68
N GLU A 33 33.54 -2.88 4.73
CA GLU A 33 34.27 -2.36 3.57
C GLU A 33 34.63 -3.45 2.55
N LYS A 34 34.91 -4.67 3.01
CA LYS A 34 35.21 -5.81 2.15
C LYS A 34 33.98 -6.59 1.69
N GLY A 35 32.77 -6.14 2.06
CA GLY A 35 31.51 -6.80 1.67
C GLY A 35 31.27 -8.16 2.32
N LYS A 36 32.04 -8.53 3.36
CA LYS A 36 31.96 -9.84 4.03
C LYS A 36 30.89 -9.87 5.13
N ARG A 37 29.66 -9.49 4.77
CA ARG A 37 28.51 -9.36 5.69
C ARG A 37 28.12 -10.68 6.35
N GLY A 38 28.25 -11.80 5.65
CA GLY A 38 27.98 -13.13 6.22
C GLY A 38 28.91 -13.47 7.40
N LYS A 39 30.20 -13.13 7.30
CA LYS A 39 31.17 -13.34 8.39
C LYS A 39 31.00 -12.35 9.54
N LEU A 40 30.46 -11.16 9.27
CA LEU A 40 30.09 -10.19 10.32
C LEU A 40 28.97 -10.74 11.20
N LEU A 41 27.99 -11.41 10.59
CA LEU A 41 26.81 -11.92 11.29
C LEU A 41 27.04 -13.27 11.98
N SER A 42 28.03 -14.06 11.52
CA SER A 42 28.40 -15.34 12.13
C SER A 42 29.36 -15.23 13.33
N GLN A 43 29.39 -14.08 14.02
CA GLN A 43 30.34 -13.87 15.11
C GLN A 43 29.90 -14.60 16.39
N PRO A 44 30.85 -15.03 17.25
CA PRO A 44 30.56 -15.73 18.51
C PRO A 44 29.70 -14.89 19.47
N ALA A 45 28.94 -15.58 20.33
CA ALA A 45 28.04 -14.96 21.31
C ALA A 45 28.70 -13.91 22.22
N ALA A 46 29.99 -14.10 22.56
CA ALA A 46 30.75 -13.15 23.38
C ALA A 46 30.88 -11.74 22.76
N GLN A 47 30.69 -11.61 21.44
CA GLN A 47 30.85 -10.36 20.71
C GLN A 47 29.51 -9.75 20.28
N HIS A 48 28.37 -10.39 20.57
CA HIS A 48 27.04 -9.92 20.18
C HIS A 48 26.70 -8.56 20.78
N GLN A 49 27.17 -8.23 21.98
CA GLN A 49 26.95 -6.91 22.60
C GLN A 49 27.71 -5.78 21.88
N GLN A 50 28.97 -6.03 21.51
CA GLN A 50 29.78 -5.07 20.75
C GLN A 50 29.25 -4.92 19.32
N LEU A 51 28.84 -6.04 18.71
CA LEU A 51 28.21 -6.08 17.40
C LEU A 51 26.87 -5.34 17.39
N ALA A 52 26.02 -5.52 18.40
CA ALA A 52 24.76 -4.79 18.55
C ALA A 52 25.01 -3.27 18.65
N SER A 53 26.03 -2.86 19.41
CA SER A 53 26.39 -1.45 19.57
C SER A 53 26.89 -0.84 18.25
N PHE A 54 27.70 -1.58 17.51
CA PHE A 54 28.14 -1.21 16.16
C PHE A 54 26.97 -1.16 15.15
N LEU A 55 26.06 -2.13 15.22
CA LEU A 55 24.91 -2.23 14.32
C LEU A 55 23.84 -1.18 14.57
N LYS A 56 23.80 -0.51 15.74
CA LYS A 56 22.93 0.67 15.93
C LYS A 56 23.21 1.78 14.92
N SER A 57 24.47 1.93 14.50
CA SER A 57 24.86 2.87 13.43
C SER A 57 24.45 2.40 12.02
N HIS A 58 24.11 1.13 11.87
CA HIS A 58 23.73 0.49 10.61
C HIS A 58 22.37 -0.19 10.71
N GLN A 59 21.31 0.62 10.87
CA GLN A 59 19.93 0.16 11.09
C GLN A 59 19.49 -0.93 10.09
N HIS A 60 19.84 -0.79 8.81
CA HIS A 60 19.52 -1.74 7.72
C HIS A 60 20.00 -3.20 7.93
N LEU A 61 20.95 -3.45 8.84
CA LEU A 61 21.46 -4.79 9.16
C LEU A 61 21.14 -5.23 10.59
N SER A 62 20.67 -4.32 11.45
CA SER A 62 20.47 -4.63 12.87
C SER A 62 19.40 -5.71 13.09
N TRP A 63 18.35 -5.73 12.27
CA TRP A 63 17.28 -6.72 12.38
C TRP A 63 17.78 -8.17 12.18
N ILE A 64 18.76 -8.39 11.30
CA ILE A 64 19.32 -9.73 11.03
C ILE A 64 20.04 -10.27 12.27
N HIS A 65 20.83 -9.41 12.91
CA HIS A 65 21.51 -9.75 14.15
C HIS A 65 20.50 -9.99 15.29
N ASN A 66 19.48 -9.14 15.40
CA ASN A 66 18.45 -9.29 16.44
C ASN A 66 17.69 -10.62 16.31
N ILE A 67 17.37 -11.05 15.08
CA ILE A 67 16.79 -12.39 14.84
C ILE A 67 17.74 -13.50 15.29
N HIS A 68 19.04 -13.39 14.99
CA HIS A 68 20.03 -14.39 15.42
C HIS A 68 20.18 -14.46 16.94
N VAL A 69 19.99 -13.34 17.65
CA VAL A 69 20.04 -13.25 19.12
C VAL A 69 18.69 -13.60 19.76
N HIS A 70 17.67 -13.97 18.96
CA HIS A 70 16.30 -14.20 19.40
C HIS A 70 15.60 -12.98 20.03
N ASP A 71 16.11 -11.77 19.76
CA ASP A 71 15.46 -10.52 20.14
C ASP A 71 14.50 -10.08 19.02
N TYR A 72 13.35 -10.76 18.96
CA TYR A 72 12.33 -10.50 17.94
C TYR A 72 11.66 -9.14 18.11
N GLN A 73 11.59 -8.61 19.33
CA GLN A 73 11.00 -7.29 19.59
C GLN A 73 11.85 -6.17 18.98
N SER A 74 13.17 -6.19 19.19
CA SER A 74 14.06 -5.20 18.57
C SER A 74 14.17 -5.40 17.06
N ALA A 75 14.04 -6.64 16.57
CA ALA A 75 13.98 -6.94 15.15
C ALA A 75 12.72 -6.33 14.51
N PHE A 76 11.55 -6.50 15.13
CA PHE A 76 10.29 -5.91 14.71
C PHE A 76 10.40 -4.39 14.57
N GLY A 77 10.84 -3.70 15.62
CA GLY A 77 10.92 -2.23 15.61
C GLY A 77 11.85 -1.70 14.51
N THR A 78 12.94 -2.41 14.25
CA THR A 78 13.90 -2.06 13.18
C THR A 78 13.30 -2.31 11.78
N LEU A 79 12.63 -3.45 11.58
CA LEU A 79 11.99 -3.80 10.31
C LEU A 79 10.82 -2.87 9.99
N TYR A 80 9.99 -2.58 10.99
CA TYR A 80 8.87 -1.67 10.86
C TYR A 80 9.33 -0.26 10.49
N SER A 81 10.34 0.28 11.20
CA SER A 81 10.93 1.58 10.87
C SER A 81 11.48 1.63 9.44
N GLN A 82 12.12 0.55 8.96
CA GLN A 82 12.59 0.46 7.58
C GLN A 82 11.46 0.36 6.57
N ALA A 83 10.39 -0.37 6.89
CA ALA A 83 9.23 -0.45 6.03
C ALA A 83 8.54 0.91 5.87
N THR A 84 8.40 1.68 6.96
CA THR A 84 7.82 3.02 6.93
C THR A 84 8.67 3.98 6.10
N ALA A 85 10.00 3.94 6.25
CA ALA A 85 10.93 4.76 5.47
C ALA A 85 11.06 4.33 3.99
N GLU A 86 10.65 3.11 3.64
CA GLU A 86 10.73 2.61 2.27
C GLU A 86 9.59 3.18 1.41
N THR A 87 9.97 4.04 0.46
CA THR A 87 9.09 4.60 -0.58
C THR A 87 9.55 4.25 -1.99
N ARG A 88 10.80 3.78 -2.13
CA ARG A 88 11.44 3.60 -3.44
C ARG A 88 11.06 2.31 -4.15
N TYR A 89 10.88 1.22 -3.42
CA TYR A 89 10.55 -0.08 -4.02
C TYR A 89 9.34 -0.71 -3.33
N PHE A 90 8.25 -0.87 -4.09
CA PHE A 90 7.00 -1.47 -3.61
C PHE A 90 7.22 -2.89 -3.04
N VAL A 91 7.87 -3.77 -3.81
CA VAL A 91 8.14 -5.16 -3.41
C VAL A 91 8.98 -5.23 -2.13
N LYS A 92 9.93 -4.31 -1.98
CA LYS A 92 10.78 -4.24 -0.78
C LYS A 92 9.96 -3.86 0.45
N LYS A 93 9.09 -2.84 0.35
CA LYS A 93 8.19 -2.44 1.45
C LYS A 93 7.30 -3.61 1.89
N LYS A 94 6.68 -4.31 0.93
CA LYS A 94 5.84 -5.50 1.21
C LYS A 94 6.62 -6.60 1.93
N THR A 95 7.83 -6.89 1.47
CA THR A 95 8.68 -7.91 2.08
C THR A 95 9.08 -7.52 3.51
N LEU A 96 9.41 -6.26 3.75
CA LEU A 96 9.76 -5.76 5.08
C LEU A 96 8.56 -5.82 6.05
N LEU A 97 7.35 -5.49 5.60
CA LEU A 97 6.13 -5.61 6.40
C LEU A 97 5.76 -7.07 6.70
N ALA A 98 5.89 -7.97 5.73
CA ALA A 98 5.66 -9.39 5.96
C ALA A 98 6.67 -9.95 6.98
N LEU A 99 7.95 -9.57 6.87
CA LEU A 99 8.97 -9.95 7.84
C LEU A 99 8.70 -9.34 9.22
N SER A 100 8.30 -8.06 9.31
CA SER A 100 7.97 -7.44 10.60
C SER A 100 6.79 -8.18 11.25
N LYS A 101 5.72 -8.46 10.50
CA LYS A 101 4.57 -9.25 10.97
C LYS A 101 4.97 -10.61 11.53
N LEU A 102 5.82 -11.36 10.81
CA LEU A 102 6.33 -12.65 11.28
C LEU A 102 7.17 -12.50 12.55
N THR A 103 8.02 -11.47 12.66
CA THR A 103 8.80 -11.22 13.88
C THR A 103 7.93 -10.80 15.06
N ALA A 104 6.85 -10.04 14.84
CA ALA A 104 5.89 -9.70 15.90
C ALA A 104 5.19 -10.95 16.42
N LEU A 105 4.72 -11.82 15.52
CA LEU A 105 4.04 -13.08 15.86
C LEU A 105 4.97 -14.09 16.55
N ALA A 106 6.26 -14.06 16.23
CA ALA A 106 7.27 -14.90 16.87
C ALA A 106 7.78 -14.34 18.21
N SER A 107 7.40 -13.12 18.58
CA SER A 107 7.85 -12.50 19.82
C SER A 107 7.06 -13.02 21.02
N ASP A 108 7.71 -13.10 22.19
CA ASP A 108 7.08 -13.52 23.45
C ASP A 108 6.28 -12.39 24.15
N LEU A 109 5.80 -11.39 23.38
CA LEU A 109 5.04 -10.28 23.92
C LEU A 109 3.62 -10.72 24.33
N PRO A 110 2.95 -9.98 25.24
CA PRO A 110 1.55 -10.22 25.54
C PRO A 110 0.68 -10.12 24.28
N ASN A 111 -0.30 -11.01 24.12
CA ASN A 111 -1.17 -11.08 22.95
C ASN A 111 -1.81 -9.73 22.59
N ASP A 112 -2.17 -8.91 23.58
CA ASP A 112 -2.76 -7.58 23.34
C ASP A 112 -1.81 -6.62 22.61
N GLN A 113 -0.50 -6.71 22.89
CA GLN A 113 0.50 -5.89 22.19
C GLN A 113 0.79 -6.43 20.80
N ILE A 114 0.84 -7.76 20.65
CA ILE A 114 1.00 -8.41 19.34
C ILE A 114 -0.17 -8.02 18.43
N ASN A 115 -1.41 -8.11 18.92
CA ASN A 115 -2.59 -7.78 18.13
C ASN A 115 -2.56 -6.32 17.65
N LYS A 116 -2.24 -5.36 18.53
CA LYS A 116 -2.10 -3.95 18.13
C LYS A 116 -1.06 -3.75 17.02
N GLN A 117 0.12 -4.34 17.18
CA GLN A 117 1.20 -4.25 16.19
C GLN A 117 0.81 -4.91 14.86
N VAL A 118 0.11 -6.03 14.91
CA VAL A 118 -0.36 -6.75 13.73
C VAL A 118 -1.48 -5.97 13.05
N ASP A 119 -2.41 -5.38 13.78
CA ASP A 119 -3.53 -4.58 13.23
C ASP A 119 -3.00 -3.35 12.49
N GLU A 120 -1.99 -2.66 13.04
CA GLU A 120 -1.31 -1.55 12.35
C GLU A 120 -0.67 -1.99 11.03
N ILE A 121 0.00 -3.15 11.02
CA ILE A 121 0.59 -3.70 9.79
C ILE A 121 -0.48 -4.11 8.80
N VAL A 122 -1.57 -4.73 9.27
CA VAL A 122 -2.68 -5.17 8.42
C VAL A 122 -3.32 -3.98 7.72
N GLU A 123 -3.44 -2.83 8.39
CA GLU A 123 -3.94 -1.61 7.75
C GLU A 123 -3.01 -1.08 6.66
N GLN A 124 -1.69 -1.13 6.89
CA GLN A 124 -0.72 -0.80 5.83
C GLN A 124 -0.75 -1.81 4.68
N GLU A 125 -0.91 -3.10 4.97
CA GLU A 125 -1.07 -4.15 3.95
C GLU A 125 -2.34 -3.95 3.11
N ARG A 126 -3.44 -3.47 3.71
CA ARG A 126 -4.67 -3.11 2.98
C ARG A 126 -4.42 -2.00 1.97
N PHE A 127 -3.71 -0.94 2.35
CA PHE A 127 -3.31 0.10 1.41
C PHE A 127 -2.47 -0.47 0.26
N LEU A 128 -1.45 -1.27 0.57
CA LEU A 128 -0.57 -1.87 -0.44
C LEU A 128 -1.30 -2.84 -1.38
N LEU A 129 -2.37 -3.48 -0.92
CA LEU A 129 -3.20 -4.36 -1.75
C LEU A 129 -3.83 -3.61 -2.92
N HIS A 130 -4.17 -2.32 -2.77
CA HIS A 130 -4.68 -1.51 -3.89
C HIS A 130 -3.63 -1.33 -4.99
N GLN A 131 -2.36 -1.16 -4.65
CA GLN A 131 -1.28 -1.12 -5.65
C GLN A 131 -0.98 -2.51 -6.22
N GLU A 132 -1.02 -3.57 -5.41
CA GLU A 132 -0.78 -4.95 -5.86
C GLU A 132 -1.84 -5.45 -6.85
N THR A 133 -3.08 -5.00 -6.69
CA THR A 133 -4.22 -5.44 -7.52
C THR A 133 -4.42 -4.59 -8.76
N LEU A 134 -3.45 -3.73 -9.12
CA LEU A 134 -3.45 -2.97 -10.37
C LEU A 134 -3.49 -3.95 -11.58
N PRO A 135 -4.33 -3.68 -12.60
CA PRO A 135 -4.39 -4.52 -13.79
C PRO A 135 -3.05 -4.60 -14.52
N ARG A 136 -2.55 -5.81 -14.79
CA ARG A 136 -1.28 -6.01 -15.52
C ARG A 136 -1.30 -5.37 -16.91
N GLN A 137 -2.45 -5.39 -17.59
CA GLN A 137 -2.64 -4.74 -18.89
C GLN A 137 -2.38 -3.24 -18.82
N LEU A 138 -2.85 -2.58 -17.76
CA LEU A 138 -2.61 -1.16 -17.53
C LEU A 138 -1.11 -0.88 -17.28
N LEU A 139 -0.45 -1.73 -16.47
CA LEU A 139 0.98 -1.60 -16.20
C LEU A 139 1.83 -1.77 -17.48
N GLU A 140 1.46 -2.71 -18.35
CA GLU A 140 2.09 -2.92 -19.66
C GLU A 140 1.88 -1.72 -20.59
N GLU A 141 0.66 -1.18 -20.67
CA GLU A 141 0.36 0.02 -21.47
C GLU A 141 1.13 1.25 -20.99
N LYS A 142 1.33 1.40 -19.67
CA LYS A 142 2.13 2.47 -19.06
C LYS A 142 3.64 2.18 -19.02
N GLN A 143 4.10 1.04 -19.55
CA GLN A 143 5.51 0.60 -19.53
C GLN A 143 6.12 0.56 -18.11
N GLN A 144 5.31 0.22 -17.10
CA GLN A 144 5.73 0.13 -15.72
C GLN A 144 6.09 -1.32 -15.34
N ASN A 145 7.27 -1.50 -14.77
CA ASN A 145 7.69 -2.79 -14.23
C ASN A 145 7.18 -2.95 -12.79
N PRO A 146 6.41 -4.00 -12.48
CA PRO A 146 5.84 -4.22 -11.14
C PRO A 146 6.92 -4.42 -10.06
N ASP A 147 8.09 -4.95 -10.44
CA ASP A 147 9.18 -5.22 -9.49
C ASP A 147 9.99 -3.98 -9.13
N THR A 148 10.03 -2.98 -10.01
CA THR A 148 10.85 -1.77 -9.83
C THR A 148 10.01 -0.52 -9.59
N MET A 149 8.68 -0.66 -9.51
CA MET A 149 7.81 0.49 -9.33
C MET A 149 7.98 1.10 -7.92
N PRO A 150 7.94 2.44 -7.81
CA PRO A 150 7.90 3.10 -6.52
C PRO A 150 6.57 2.84 -5.81
N LEU A 151 6.54 3.17 -4.51
CA LEU A 151 5.29 3.26 -3.77
C LEU A 151 4.48 4.43 -4.35
N LEU A 152 3.25 4.17 -4.75
CA LEU A 152 2.34 5.20 -5.25
C LEU A 152 1.50 5.75 -4.08
N ASN A 153 1.21 7.04 -4.10
CA ASN A 153 0.27 7.63 -3.15
C ASN A 153 -1.19 7.32 -3.55
N ALA A 154 -2.12 7.52 -2.63
CA ALA A 154 -3.55 7.27 -2.85
C ALA A 154 -4.07 7.99 -4.09
N HIS A 155 -3.72 9.27 -4.25
CA HIS A 155 -4.12 10.07 -5.42
C HIS A 155 -3.64 9.49 -6.76
N SER A 156 -2.36 9.09 -6.87
CA SER A 156 -1.84 8.48 -8.11
C SER A 156 -2.49 7.14 -8.40
N LEU A 157 -2.81 6.36 -7.37
CA LEU A 157 -3.51 5.09 -7.52
C LEU A 157 -4.94 5.30 -8.04
N ILE A 158 -5.67 6.28 -7.49
CA ILE A 158 -7.01 6.65 -7.96
C ILE A 158 -6.95 7.02 -9.45
N GLN A 159 -6.03 7.91 -9.83
CA GLN A 159 -5.87 8.33 -11.21
C GLN A 159 -5.55 7.17 -12.17
N LEU A 160 -4.76 6.19 -11.73
CA LEU A 160 -4.47 4.99 -12.51
C LEU A 160 -5.71 4.11 -12.68
N TYR A 161 -6.49 3.91 -11.61
CA TYR A 161 -7.71 3.09 -11.67
C TYR A 161 -8.77 3.68 -12.62
N ILE A 162 -8.94 5.00 -12.59
CA ILE A 162 -9.96 5.70 -13.39
C ILE A 162 -9.46 6.14 -14.77
N CYS A 163 -8.20 5.87 -15.15
CA CYS A 163 -7.63 6.33 -16.41
C CYS A 163 -8.35 5.72 -17.63
N ASP A 164 -8.42 6.46 -18.74
CA ASP A 164 -8.98 5.96 -20.00
C ASP A 164 -8.19 4.73 -20.53
N ASP A 165 -6.91 4.64 -20.19
CA ASP A 165 -6.02 3.50 -20.49
C ASP A 165 -6.45 2.20 -19.78
N ASN A 166 -7.19 2.29 -18.66
CA ASN A 166 -7.78 1.10 -18.04
C ASN A 166 -9.03 0.66 -18.82
N ARG A 167 -8.83 0.08 -20.01
CA ARG A 167 -9.91 -0.29 -20.94
C ARG A 167 -10.91 -1.30 -20.39
N ARG A 168 -10.51 -2.09 -19.38
CA ARG A 168 -11.34 -3.12 -18.74
C ARG A 168 -11.76 -2.75 -17.32
N ALA A 169 -11.73 -1.45 -16.99
CA ALA A 169 -12.19 -0.96 -15.70
C ALA A 169 -13.62 -1.45 -15.43
N ASN A 170 -13.79 -2.08 -14.26
CA ASN A 170 -15.08 -2.61 -13.81
C ASN A 170 -15.48 -1.95 -12.47
N GLU A 171 -16.60 -2.38 -11.91
CA GLU A 171 -17.12 -1.84 -10.66
C GLU A 171 -16.16 -1.99 -9.47
N TYR A 172 -15.27 -2.98 -9.49
CA TYR A 172 -14.27 -3.17 -8.44
C TYR A 172 -13.14 -2.15 -8.52
N ASP A 173 -12.72 -1.75 -9.72
CA ASP A 173 -11.67 -0.75 -9.90
C ASP A 173 -12.14 0.63 -9.41
N PHE A 174 -13.37 1.02 -9.74
CA PHE A 174 -13.96 2.26 -9.23
C PHE A 174 -14.24 2.18 -7.72
N LYS A 175 -14.68 1.03 -7.19
CA LYS A 175 -14.83 0.84 -5.75
C LYS A 175 -13.50 1.00 -5.00
N LYS A 176 -12.42 0.38 -5.50
CA LYS A 176 -11.08 0.57 -4.93
C LYS A 176 -10.63 2.03 -4.99
N ALA A 177 -10.96 2.75 -6.06
CA ALA A 177 -10.66 4.18 -6.14
C ALA A 177 -11.41 4.99 -5.08
N LEU A 178 -12.67 4.64 -4.78
CA LEU A 178 -13.42 5.25 -3.67
C LEU A 178 -12.83 4.89 -2.30
N ASP A 179 -12.43 3.63 -2.11
CA ASP A 179 -11.78 3.17 -0.87
C ASP A 179 -10.46 3.88 -0.63
N LEU A 180 -9.74 4.21 -1.70
CA LEU A 180 -8.48 4.96 -1.63
C LEU A 180 -8.65 6.40 -1.13
N LEU A 181 -9.85 6.97 -1.17
CA LEU A 181 -10.11 8.33 -0.66
C LEU A 181 -9.83 8.43 0.85
N GLN A 182 -10.00 7.34 1.61
CA GLN A 182 -9.71 7.36 3.06
C GLN A 182 -8.21 7.48 3.39
N TYR A 183 -7.34 7.22 2.41
CA TYR A 183 -5.89 7.28 2.55
C TYR A 183 -5.29 8.57 1.97
N ILE A 184 -6.12 9.55 1.59
CA ILE A 184 -5.66 10.88 1.21
C ILE A 184 -5.45 11.68 2.50
N GLU A 185 -4.25 12.22 2.69
CA GLU A 185 -3.94 13.04 3.85
C GLU A 185 -4.54 14.44 3.66
N GLU A 186 -5.04 15.09 4.72
CA GLU A 186 -5.56 16.46 4.64
C GLU A 186 -4.51 17.47 4.13
N GLU A 187 -3.23 17.13 4.28
CA GLU A 187 -2.08 17.92 3.80
C GLU A 187 -1.89 17.87 2.28
N ASP A 188 -2.48 16.89 1.58
CA ASP A 188 -2.29 16.72 0.14
C ASP A 188 -2.94 17.85 -0.70
N ALA A 189 -3.73 18.73 -0.07
CA ALA A 189 -4.46 19.83 -0.72
C ALA A 189 -5.32 19.38 -1.91
N VAL A 190 -5.74 18.10 -1.89
CA VAL A 190 -6.59 17.52 -2.92
C VAL A 190 -8.05 17.68 -2.52
N ASP A 191 -8.85 18.20 -3.45
CA ASP A 191 -10.29 18.30 -3.27
C ASP A 191 -10.93 16.90 -3.40
N ILE A 192 -11.32 16.35 -2.25
CA ILE A 192 -11.94 15.03 -2.14
C ILE A 192 -13.30 15.01 -2.86
N GLU A 193 -14.05 16.11 -2.82
CA GLU A 193 -15.36 16.21 -3.48
C GLU A 193 -15.19 16.23 -5.00
N ALA A 194 -14.21 17.00 -5.51
CA ALA A 194 -13.86 16.98 -6.92
C ALA A 194 -13.39 15.58 -7.39
N LEU A 195 -12.61 14.86 -6.57
CA LEU A 195 -12.20 13.49 -6.88
C LEU A 195 -13.38 12.52 -6.92
N LYS A 196 -14.34 12.63 -6.00
CA LYS A 196 -15.57 11.83 -6.04
C LYS A 196 -16.32 12.08 -7.34
N CYS A 197 -16.49 13.35 -7.73
CA CYS A 197 -17.06 13.75 -9.00
C CYS A 197 -16.31 13.13 -10.19
N GLU A 198 -14.98 13.17 -10.21
CA GLU A 198 -14.17 12.59 -11.28
C GLU A 198 -14.34 11.06 -11.37
N ILE A 199 -14.30 10.35 -10.25
CA ILE A 199 -14.46 8.88 -10.20
C ILE A 199 -15.83 8.48 -10.76
N PHE A 200 -16.91 9.10 -10.28
CA PHE A 200 -18.26 8.80 -10.75
C PHE A 200 -18.51 9.29 -12.18
N GLY A 201 -17.94 10.43 -12.57
CA GLY A 201 -18.03 10.95 -13.93
C GLY A 201 -17.41 9.98 -14.94
N LYS A 202 -16.24 9.42 -14.63
CA LYS A 202 -15.60 8.41 -15.49
C LYS A 202 -16.31 7.07 -15.46
N ALA A 203 -16.91 6.67 -14.34
CA ALA A 203 -17.77 5.48 -14.29
C ALA A 203 -18.97 5.63 -15.24
N LEU A 204 -19.66 6.78 -15.18
CA LEU A 204 -20.80 7.08 -16.04
C LEU A 204 -20.44 7.15 -17.53
N LYS A 205 -19.26 7.70 -17.87
CA LYS A 205 -18.77 7.76 -19.26
C LYS A 205 -18.52 6.37 -19.88
N ARG A 206 -18.22 5.37 -19.04
CA ARG A 206 -17.95 3.98 -19.49
C ARG A 206 -19.22 3.21 -19.79
N ASP A 207 -20.32 3.58 -19.16
CA ASP A 207 -21.62 2.94 -19.35
C ASP A 207 -22.24 3.38 -20.69
N ASP A 208 -22.84 2.43 -21.42
CA ASP A 208 -23.52 2.72 -22.66
C ASP A 208 -24.98 3.16 -22.39
N TRP A 209 -25.18 4.47 -22.30
CA TRP A 209 -26.50 5.07 -22.12
C TRP A 209 -27.27 5.27 -23.43
N SER A 210 -26.82 4.67 -24.55
CA SER A 210 -27.42 4.89 -25.87
C SER A 210 -28.52 3.88 -26.24
N THR A 211 -28.61 2.74 -25.56
CA THR A 211 -29.50 1.63 -25.94
C THR A 211 -30.86 1.66 -25.27
N ALA A 212 -31.08 2.55 -24.31
CA ALA A 212 -32.37 2.70 -23.67
C ALA A 212 -33.28 3.52 -24.60
N ASP A 213 -33.86 2.83 -25.58
CA ASP A 213 -35.06 3.31 -26.25
C ASP A 213 -36.06 3.65 -25.14
N GLY A 214 -36.62 4.87 -25.13
CA GLY A 214 -37.31 5.49 -23.99
C GLY A 214 -38.59 4.82 -23.47
N ASN A 215 -38.79 3.53 -23.74
CA ASN A 215 -39.83 2.64 -23.21
C ASN A 215 -39.35 1.73 -22.07
N ASP A 216 -38.04 1.60 -21.82
CA ASP A 216 -37.55 0.75 -20.72
C ASP A 216 -37.54 1.49 -19.38
N ASP A 217 -37.92 0.77 -18.31
CA ASP A 217 -37.89 1.28 -16.94
C ASP A 217 -36.48 1.80 -16.61
N PRO A 218 -36.32 3.07 -16.14
CA PRO A 218 -35.02 3.68 -15.87
C PRO A 218 -34.09 2.88 -14.96
N LEU A 219 -34.67 2.10 -14.05
CA LEU A 219 -33.94 1.25 -13.11
C LEU A 219 -33.45 -0.05 -13.75
N GLU A 220 -34.25 -0.65 -14.65
CA GLU A 220 -33.83 -1.86 -15.37
C GLU A 220 -32.83 -1.52 -16.48
N ALA A 221 -32.99 -0.37 -17.14
CA ALA A 221 -32.03 0.14 -18.12
C ALA A 221 -30.64 0.41 -17.51
N ALA A 222 -30.57 0.83 -16.26
CA ALA A 222 -29.32 1.14 -15.56
C ALA A 222 -28.76 -0.05 -14.76
N LYS A 223 -29.48 -1.17 -14.64
CA LYS A 223 -29.13 -2.29 -13.74
C LYS A 223 -27.76 -2.91 -14.01
N ASP A 224 -27.39 -2.99 -15.29
CA ASP A 224 -26.10 -3.55 -15.73
C ASP A 224 -24.97 -2.52 -15.77
N SER A 225 -25.27 -1.24 -15.51
CA SER A 225 -24.27 -0.16 -15.49
C SER A 225 -23.26 -0.36 -14.35
N ILE A 226 -22.02 0.04 -14.61
CA ILE A 226 -20.94 0.10 -13.64
C ILE A 226 -21.36 1.01 -12.49
N PHE A 227 -22.02 2.14 -12.79
CA PHE A 227 -22.54 3.05 -11.77
C PHE A 227 -23.47 2.37 -10.75
N VAL A 228 -24.51 1.68 -11.21
CA VAL A 228 -25.46 0.98 -10.31
C VAL A 228 -24.77 -0.16 -9.56
N LYS A 229 -23.87 -0.89 -10.20
CA LYS A 229 -23.09 -1.96 -9.55
C LYS A 229 -22.21 -1.41 -8.41
N ILE A 230 -21.63 -0.22 -8.56
CA ILE A 230 -20.90 0.46 -7.47
C ILE A 230 -21.84 0.78 -6.30
N LEU A 231 -23.02 1.36 -6.57
CA LEU A 231 -24.00 1.70 -5.53
C LEU A 231 -24.45 0.47 -4.75
N LEU A 232 -24.79 -0.62 -5.46
CA LEU A 232 -25.18 -1.88 -4.83
C LEU A 232 -24.07 -2.46 -3.95
N LYS A 233 -22.80 -2.34 -4.36
CA LYS A 233 -21.66 -2.77 -3.55
C LYS A 233 -21.49 -1.94 -2.29
N LEU A 234 -21.59 -0.61 -2.40
CA LEU A 234 -21.53 0.29 -1.24
C LEU A 234 -22.64 -0.02 -0.23
N MET A 235 -23.86 -0.30 -0.70
CA MET A 235 -24.97 -0.72 0.15
C MET A 235 -24.73 -2.08 0.82
N GLN A 236 -24.17 -3.07 0.11
CA GLN A 236 -23.85 -4.39 0.66
C GLN A 236 -22.81 -4.32 1.79
N GLU A 237 -21.87 -3.38 1.71
CA GLU A 237 -20.86 -3.13 2.74
C GLU A 237 -21.39 -2.30 3.93
N GLY A 238 -22.65 -1.84 3.86
CA GLY A 238 -23.29 -1.06 4.93
C GLY A 238 -22.81 0.39 5.01
N VAL A 239 -22.20 0.89 3.93
CA VAL A 239 -21.62 2.24 3.88
C VAL A 239 -22.70 3.25 3.45
N PRO A 240 -22.92 4.36 4.18
CA PRO A 240 -23.88 5.39 3.79
C PRO A 240 -23.50 5.99 2.43
N LEU A 241 -24.39 5.88 1.44
CA LEU A 241 -24.18 6.41 0.10
C LEU A 241 -24.00 7.93 0.14
N GLN A 242 -24.62 8.64 1.11
CA GLN A 242 -24.46 10.09 1.28
C GLN A 242 -23.00 10.50 1.56
N THR A 243 -22.16 9.59 2.07
CA THR A 243 -20.75 9.89 2.35
C THR A 243 -19.91 9.91 1.08
N TYR A 244 -20.28 9.14 0.06
CA TYR A 244 -19.49 8.98 -1.17
C TYR A 244 -20.11 9.63 -2.39
N LEU A 245 -21.44 9.70 -2.48
CA LEU A 245 -22.13 10.29 -3.62
C LEU A 245 -21.97 11.82 -3.62
N PRO A 246 -21.43 12.40 -4.70
CA PRO A 246 -21.42 13.86 -4.88
C PRO A 246 -22.82 14.38 -5.25
N ASP A 247 -23.01 15.71 -5.20
CA ASP A 247 -24.25 16.33 -5.68
C ASP A 247 -24.47 15.98 -7.15
N VAL A 248 -25.69 15.53 -7.48
CA VAL A 248 -26.12 15.22 -8.83
C VAL A 248 -25.89 16.42 -9.76
N LYS A 249 -26.04 17.64 -9.26
CA LYS A 249 -25.80 18.87 -10.06
C LYS A 249 -24.32 19.02 -10.42
N GLU A 250 -23.44 18.85 -9.45
CA GLU A 250 -21.99 18.95 -9.67
C GLU A 250 -21.49 17.86 -10.61
N LEU A 251 -22.01 16.64 -10.46
CA LEU A 251 -21.72 15.54 -11.37
C LEU A 251 -22.23 15.85 -12.79
N LEU A 252 -23.46 16.34 -12.92
CA LEU A 252 -24.03 16.75 -14.21
C LEU A 252 -23.33 17.97 -14.80
N ASP A 253 -22.61 18.77 -14.01
CA ASP A 253 -21.88 19.95 -14.48
C ASP A 253 -20.48 19.61 -15.04
N LEU A 254 -19.96 18.40 -14.82
CA LEU A 254 -18.67 17.96 -15.37
C LEU A 254 -18.60 18.07 -16.91
N ASP A 255 -17.53 18.71 -17.40
CA ASP A 255 -17.25 18.88 -18.83
C ASP A 255 -17.06 17.52 -19.53
N GLU A 256 -16.53 16.53 -18.81
CA GLU A 256 -16.32 15.17 -19.31
C GLU A 256 -17.63 14.47 -19.73
N LEU A 257 -18.76 14.88 -19.14
CA LEU A 257 -20.09 14.34 -19.44
C LEU A 257 -20.85 15.17 -20.48
N SER A 258 -20.26 16.23 -21.04
CA SER A 258 -20.90 17.12 -22.03
C SER A 258 -21.54 16.37 -23.21
N GLY A 259 -20.92 15.29 -23.68
CA GLY A 259 -21.49 14.43 -24.73
C GLY A 259 -22.76 13.68 -24.30
N LEU A 260 -22.86 13.29 -23.03
CA LEU A 260 -24.03 12.61 -22.45
C LEU A 260 -25.13 13.60 -22.02
N LYS A 261 -24.78 14.84 -21.67
CA LYS A 261 -25.76 15.92 -21.37
C LYS A 261 -26.67 16.26 -22.55
N THR A 262 -26.22 15.99 -23.79
CA THR A 262 -27.05 16.20 -24.99
C THR A 262 -28.25 15.25 -25.07
N LYS A 263 -28.32 14.22 -24.22
CA LYS A 263 -29.40 13.22 -24.17
C LYS A 263 -30.30 13.47 -22.96
N PRO A 264 -31.54 13.96 -23.15
CA PRO A 264 -32.48 14.23 -22.04
C PRO A 264 -32.81 12.99 -21.19
N TYR A 265 -32.77 11.81 -21.80
CA TYR A 265 -33.04 10.54 -21.12
C TYR A 265 -31.97 10.20 -20.07
N PHE A 266 -30.70 10.56 -20.31
CA PHE A 266 -29.60 10.28 -19.38
C PHE A 266 -29.76 11.03 -18.05
N GLU A 267 -30.08 12.32 -18.10
CA GLU A 267 -30.30 13.13 -16.89
C GLU A 267 -31.47 12.60 -16.05
N PHE A 268 -32.54 12.17 -16.71
CA PHE A 268 -33.70 11.58 -16.06
C PHE A 268 -33.37 10.25 -15.37
N VAL A 269 -32.70 9.33 -16.07
CA VAL A 269 -32.29 8.03 -15.53
C VAL A 269 -31.34 8.21 -14.35
N LEU A 270 -30.38 9.13 -14.45
CA LEU A 270 -29.44 9.40 -13.38
C LEU A 270 -30.16 9.89 -12.11
N ARG A 271 -31.04 10.90 -12.23
CA ARG A 271 -31.83 11.40 -11.09
C ARG A 271 -32.72 10.33 -10.48
N ALA A 272 -33.39 9.53 -11.30
CA ALA A 272 -34.24 8.43 -10.85
C ALA A 272 -33.46 7.38 -10.05
N ASN A 273 -32.25 7.01 -10.51
CA ASN A 273 -31.38 6.08 -9.78
C ASN A 273 -30.88 6.69 -8.46
N TYR A 274 -30.47 7.96 -8.46
CA TYR A 274 -30.06 8.65 -7.23
C TYR A 274 -31.18 8.66 -6.18
N GLU A 275 -32.40 9.05 -6.56
CA GLU A 275 -33.54 9.08 -5.65
C GLU A 275 -33.89 7.68 -5.14
N HIS A 276 -33.93 6.68 -6.02
CA HIS A 276 -34.27 5.31 -5.65
C HIS A 276 -33.26 4.70 -4.67
N TYR A 277 -31.95 4.79 -4.95
CA TYR A 277 -30.93 4.21 -4.08
C TYR A 277 -30.73 4.97 -2.77
N LEU A 278 -30.92 6.30 -2.76
CA LEU A 278 -30.92 7.08 -1.52
C LEU A 278 -32.14 6.77 -0.64
N GLN A 279 -33.33 6.56 -1.23
CA GLN A 279 -34.52 6.12 -0.50
C GLN A 279 -34.40 4.68 0.00
N ALA A 280 -33.79 3.78 -0.77
CA ALA A 280 -33.62 2.39 -0.39
C ALA A 280 -32.64 2.19 0.79
N GLN A 281 -31.86 3.21 1.14
CA GLN A 281 -30.94 3.19 2.27
C GLN A 281 -31.47 3.89 3.53
N MET A 282 -32.57 4.65 3.43
CA MET A 282 -33.29 5.23 4.58
C MET A 282 -34.16 4.18 5.27
#